data_AF-A0A8J7F364-F1
#
_entry.id   AF-A0A8J7F364-F1
#
_cell.length_a   1.000
_cell.length_b   1.000
_cell.length_c   1.000
_cell.angle_alpha   90.00
_cell.angle_beta   90.00
_cell.angle_gamma   90.00
#
_symmetry.space_group_name_H-M   'P 1'
#
loop_
_entity.id
_entity.type
_entity.pdbx_description
1 polymer ?
#
loop_
_entity_poly.entity_id
_entity_poly.type
_entity_poly.pdbx_seq_one_letter_code
_entity_poly.pdbx_strand_id
1 'polypeptide(L)'
;MSIVVNTLLEWLTESNVGTIERVLWISSSGKDVVTIEINNLKALPKWQKLIDIEEAIKFGSILILQSDPYAKNVSLLNPISSKYQDYRDKAWSIIAPIIEMDDGKAFIPSLRGSLISKVSQRTGCTKKTIYKYV
;
A
#
# COMPACT_ATOMS: atom_id res chain seq x y z
N MET A 1 16.05 -4.51 13.96
CA MET A 1 15.41 -3.45 13.14
C MET A 1 14.06 -4.00 12.70
N SER A 2 12.96 -3.26 12.86
CA SER A 2 11.61 -3.78 12.56
C SER A 2 11.04 -3.09 11.32
N ILE A 3 10.61 -3.88 10.33
CA ILE A 3 9.84 -3.41 9.17
C ILE A 3 8.40 -3.14 9.64
N VAL A 4 7.85 -1.99 9.28
CA VAL A 4 6.48 -1.59 9.61
C VAL A 4 5.73 -1.13 8.36
N VAL A 5 4.41 -0.96 8.46
CA VAL A 5 3.62 -0.38 7.37
C VAL A 5 4.13 1.02 7.04
N ASN A 6 4.19 1.36 5.75
CA ASN A 6 4.81 2.55 5.16
C ASN A 6 6.35 2.59 5.17
N THR A 7 7.05 1.57 5.66
CA THR A 7 8.50 1.47 5.44
C THR A 7 8.81 1.49 3.94
N LEU A 8 9.84 2.25 3.57
CA LEU A 8 10.34 2.35 2.21
C LEU A 8 11.61 1.52 2.06
N LEU A 9 11.61 0.64 1.05
CA LEU A 9 12.64 -0.33 0.73
C LEU A 9 13.20 0.00 -0.64
N GLU A 10 14.47 0.38 -0.72
CA GLU A 10 15.17 0.56 -1.99
C GLU A 10 15.94 -0.70 -2.33
N TRP A 11 15.55 -1.37 -3.42
CA TRP A 11 16.28 -2.50 -3.98
C TRP A 11 17.48 -2.01 -4.77
N LEU A 12 18.67 -2.43 -4.35
CA LEU A 12 19.91 -2.06 -5.02
C LEU A 12 20.09 -2.92 -6.26
N THR A 13 20.25 -2.26 -7.41
CA THR A 13 20.55 -2.89 -8.69
C THR A 13 21.92 -2.45 -9.17
N GLU A 14 22.52 -3.21 -10.10
CA GLU A 14 23.74 -2.78 -10.79
C GLU A 14 23.53 -1.48 -11.60
N SER A 15 22.28 -1.15 -11.96
CA SER A 15 21.89 0.13 -12.55
C SER A 15 21.68 1.23 -11.50
N ASN A 16 21.99 2.48 -11.88
CA ASN A 16 21.81 3.69 -11.07
C ASN A 16 20.36 4.07 -10.68
N VAL A 17 19.36 3.26 -11.01
CA VAL A 17 17.95 3.51 -10.66
C VAL A 17 17.41 2.29 -9.94
N GLY A 18 17.48 2.30 -8.61
CA GLY A 18 16.89 1.26 -7.77
C GLY A 18 15.37 1.29 -7.80
N THR A 19 14.74 0.14 -7.56
CA THR A 19 13.30 0.03 -7.37
C THR A 19 12.96 0.43 -5.93
N ILE A 20 12.09 1.41 -5.74
CA ILE A 20 11.66 1.83 -4.39
C ILE A 20 10.29 1.24 -4.13
N GLU A 21 10.18 0.44 -3.07
CA GLU A 21 8.96 -0.20 -2.65
C GLU A 21 8.46 0.33 -1.32
N ARG A 22 7.14 0.48 -1.19
CA ARG A 22 6.47 0.79 0.07
C ARG A 22 5.79 -0.44 0.62
N VAL A 23 5.99 -0.71 1.90
CA VAL A 23 5.22 -1.71 2.64
C VAL A 23 3.79 -1.21 2.81
N LEU A 24 2.84 -1.91 2.20
CA LEU A 24 1.42 -1.60 2.28
C LEU A 24 0.73 -2.32 3.44
N TRP A 25 1.19 -3.53 3.76
CA TRP A 25 0.56 -4.38 4.74
C TRP A 25 1.52 -5.48 5.21
N ILE A 26 1.38 -5.90 6.46
CA ILE A 26 2.12 -7.01 7.06
C ILE A 26 1.08 -7.94 7.68
N SER A 27 1.24 -9.25 7.47
CA SER A 27 0.30 -10.23 8.02
C SER A 27 0.32 -10.23 9.53
N SER A 28 -0.84 -10.53 10.13
CA SER A 28 -0.96 -10.72 11.58
C SER A 28 0.04 -11.75 12.14
N SER A 29 0.42 -12.73 11.32
CA SER A 29 1.44 -13.74 11.65
C SER A 29 2.90 -13.26 11.54
N GLY A 30 3.13 -12.09 10.95
CA GLY A 30 4.46 -11.54 10.68
C GLY A 30 5.25 -12.28 9.60
N LYS A 31 4.61 -13.14 8.80
CA LYS A 31 5.31 -13.98 7.79
C LYS A 31 5.27 -13.40 6.38
N ASP A 32 4.22 -12.66 6.08
CA ASP A 32 3.93 -12.18 4.74
C ASP A 32 3.82 -10.67 4.77
N VAL A 33 4.27 -10.05 3.69
CA VAL A 33 4.26 -8.61 3.51
C VAL A 33 3.80 -8.30 2.09
N VAL A 34 3.00 -7.26 1.96
CA VAL A 34 2.63 -6.71 0.67
C VAL A 34 3.39 -5.42 0.45
N THR A 35 4.08 -5.30 -0.68
CA THR A 35 4.76 -4.07 -1.08
C THR A 35 4.27 -3.58 -2.44
N ILE A 36 4.51 -2.31 -2.75
CA ILE A 36 4.26 -1.74 -4.06
C ILE A 36 5.42 -0.84 -4.47
N GLU A 37 5.85 -0.93 -5.72
CA GLU A 37 6.83 -0.02 -6.30
C GLU A 37 6.21 1.38 -6.46
N ILE A 38 6.85 2.40 -5.88
CA ILE A 38 6.31 3.77 -5.88
C ILE A 38 6.82 4.63 -7.03
N ASN A 39 7.94 4.24 -7.64
CA ASN A 39 8.52 4.92 -8.80
C ASN A 39 8.00 4.37 -10.15
N ASN A 40 6.99 3.50 -10.13
CA ASN A 40 6.34 2.94 -11.31
C ASN A 40 4.81 3.09 -11.25
N LEU A 41 4.26 3.93 -12.13
CA LEU A 41 2.83 4.26 -12.17
C LEU A 41 1.91 3.07 -12.51
N LYS A 42 2.45 1.98 -13.05
CA LYS A 42 1.71 0.77 -13.40
C LYS A 42 1.95 -0.38 -12.43
N ALA A 43 2.71 -0.14 -11.36
CA ALA A 43 3.00 -1.16 -10.37
C ALA A 43 1.72 -1.68 -9.72
N LEU A 44 1.69 -2.99 -9.47
CA LEU A 44 0.65 -3.64 -8.69
C LEU A 44 1.26 -4.12 -7.37
N PRO A 45 0.45 -4.22 -6.30
CA PRO A 45 0.90 -4.81 -5.04
C PRO A 45 1.45 -6.22 -5.26
N LYS A 46 2.59 -6.53 -4.65
CA LYS A 46 3.19 -7.87 -4.66
C LYS A 46 3.26 -8.46 -3.27
N TRP A 47 3.02 -9.76 -3.19
CA TRP A 47 3.20 -10.55 -1.98
C TRP A 47 4.64 -11.04 -1.90
N GLN A 48 5.25 -10.88 -0.74
CA GLN A 48 6.61 -11.33 -0.44
C GLN A 48 6.63 -11.97 0.96
N LYS A 49 7.64 -12.81 1.23
CA LYS A 49 7.89 -13.25 2.59
C LYS A 49 8.68 -12.18 3.34
N LEU A 50 8.31 -11.95 4.60
CA LEU A 50 9.04 -11.00 5.43
C LEU A 50 10.49 -11.43 5.61
N ILE A 51 10.73 -12.74 5.77
CA ILE A 51 12.08 -13.32 5.94
C ILE A 51 12.98 -13.00 4.74
N ASP A 52 12.48 -13.09 3.51
CA ASP A 52 13.26 -12.80 2.30
C ASP A 52 13.70 -11.33 2.28
N ILE A 53 12.83 -10.41 2.72
CA ILE A 53 13.16 -8.98 2.82
C ILE A 53 14.20 -8.75 3.92
N GLU A 54 14.02 -9.38 5.09
CA GLU A 54 14.96 -9.26 6.21
C GLU A 54 16.36 -9.79 5.84
N GLU A 55 16.42 -10.92 5.13
CA GLU A 55 17.65 -11.46 4.58
C GLU A 55 18.27 -10.52 3.55
N ALA A 56 17.49 -10.01 2.60
CA ALA A 56 17.98 -9.06 1.59
C ALA A 56 18.52 -7.77 2.21
N ILE A 57 17.93 -7.27 3.30
CA ILE A 57 18.48 -6.16 4.08
C ILE A 57 19.81 -6.57 4.72
N LYS A 58 19.87 -7.74 5.36
CA LYS A 58 21.07 -8.24 6.03
C LYS A 58 22.25 -8.43 5.06
N PHE A 59 21.97 -8.87 3.82
CA PHE A 59 22.97 -9.02 2.76
C PHE A 59 23.28 -7.72 2.00
N GLY A 60 22.60 -6.61 2.34
CA GLY A 60 22.85 -5.31 1.72
C GLY A 60 22.26 -5.16 0.32
N SER A 61 21.32 -6.02 -0.09
CA SER A 61 20.58 -5.89 -1.35
C SER A 61 19.41 -4.90 -1.25
N ILE A 62 18.98 -4.57 -0.03
CA ILE A 62 17.92 -3.59 0.25
C ILE A 62 18.43 -2.54 1.25
N LEU A 63 18.11 -1.28 0.99
CA LEU A 63 18.25 -0.19 1.95
C LEU A 63 16.88 0.28 2.46
N ILE A 64 16.77 0.53 3.77
CA ILE A 64 15.59 1.18 4.34
C ILE A 64 15.78 2.70 4.23
N LEU A 65 14.95 3.34 3.41
CA LEU A 65 15.00 4.79 3.24
C LEU A 65 14.51 5.51 4.49
N GLN A 66 15.31 6.46 4.99
CA GLN A 66 14.98 7.27 6.16
C GLN A 66 14.06 8.46 5.83
N SER A 67 14.00 8.85 4.55
CA SER A 67 13.16 9.95 4.07
C SER A 67 12.31 9.46 2.92
N ASP A 68 11.01 9.74 2.97
CA ASP A 68 10.12 9.52 1.85
C ASP A 68 10.41 10.53 0.73
N PRO A 69 10.75 10.09 -0.50
CA PRO A 69 10.98 10.99 -1.64
C PRO A 69 9.80 11.93 -1.91
N TYR A 70 8.59 11.52 -1.55
CA TYR A 70 7.36 12.28 -1.76
C TYR A 70 6.91 13.09 -0.53
N ALA A 71 7.59 12.99 0.62
CA ALA A 71 7.21 13.75 1.83
C ALA A 71 7.25 15.26 1.62
N LYS A 72 8.22 15.76 0.85
CA LYS A 72 8.35 17.21 0.54
C LYS A 72 7.13 17.76 -0.20
N ASN A 73 6.44 16.93 -0.98
CA ASN A 73 5.22 17.35 -1.70
C ASN A 73 4.04 17.55 -0.74
N VAL A 74 4.05 16.89 0.42
CA VAL A 74 2.97 16.99 1.42
C VAL A 74 3.09 18.30 2.22
N SER A 75 4.30 18.72 2.57
CA SER A 75 4.53 19.96 3.35
C SER A 75 4.38 21.26 2.55
N LEU A 76 4.45 21.20 1.22
CA LEU A 76 4.32 22.38 0.33
C LEU A 76 2.88 22.64 -0.13
N LEU A 77 1.95 21.72 0.13
CA LEU A 77 0.55 21.92 -0.15
C LEU A 77 -0.05 22.76 0.98
N ASN A 78 -0.58 23.94 0.64
CA ASN A 78 -1.52 24.66 1.51
C ASN A 78 -2.52 23.67 2.12
N PRO A 79 -2.99 23.88 3.37
CA PRO A 79 -3.94 22.98 4.00
C PRO A 79 -5.06 22.66 3.03
N ILE A 80 -5.19 21.38 2.70
CA ILE A 80 -6.19 20.85 1.77
C ILE A 80 -7.54 21.40 2.22
N SER A 81 -8.32 21.99 1.31
CA SER A 81 -9.61 22.58 1.72
C SER A 81 -10.52 21.52 2.34
N SER A 82 -11.39 21.93 3.26
CA SER A 82 -12.33 21.03 3.95
C SER A 82 -13.09 20.13 2.97
N LYS A 83 -13.54 20.69 1.84
CA LYS A 83 -14.20 19.95 0.76
C LYS A 83 -13.39 18.75 0.26
N TYR A 84 -12.08 18.88 0.10
CA TYR A 84 -11.21 17.79 -0.36
C TYR A 84 -10.89 16.79 0.76
N GLN A 85 -10.82 17.25 2.01
CA GLN A 85 -10.70 16.37 3.18
C GLN A 85 -11.96 15.50 3.33
N ASP A 86 -13.14 16.09 3.26
CA ASP A 86 -14.43 15.38 3.31
C ASP A 86 -14.53 14.34 2.19
N TYR A 87 -14.07 14.69 0.99
CA TYR A 87 -14.04 13.75 -0.14
C TYR A 87 -13.11 12.56 0.14
N ARG A 88 -11.90 12.80 0.65
CA ARG A 88 -10.95 11.75 1.04
C ARG A 88 -11.54 10.85 2.12
N ASP A 89 -12.10 11.44 3.17
CA ASP A 89 -12.60 10.69 4.33
C ASP A 89 -13.86 9.89 3.96
N LYS A 90 -14.70 10.43 3.07
CA LYS A 90 -15.81 9.68 2.47
C LYS A 90 -15.32 8.52 1.59
N ALA A 91 -14.29 8.73 0.77
CA ALA A 91 -13.72 7.65 -0.03
C ALA A 91 -13.13 6.56 0.88
N TRP A 92 -12.39 6.96 1.93
CA TRP A 92 -11.79 6.07 2.90
C TRP A 92 -12.83 5.24 3.65
N SER A 93 -13.91 5.85 4.13
CA SER A 93 -14.98 5.10 4.83
C SER A 93 -15.65 4.03 3.98
N ILE A 94 -15.62 4.16 2.65
CA ILE A 94 -16.11 3.16 1.71
C ILE A 94 -15.10 2.02 1.51
N ILE A 95 -13.80 2.32 1.39
CA ILE A 95 -12.79 1.32 1.01
C ILE A 95 -12.07 0.68 2.21
N ALA A 96 -12.05 1.32 3.37
CA ALA A 96 -11.40 0.79 4.58
C ALA A 96 -11.87 -0.65 4.92
N PRO A 97 -13.18 -0.98 4.86
CA PRO A 97 -13.62 -2.35 5.10
C PRO A 97 -13.04 -3.39 4.13
N ILE A 98 -12.71 -2.99 2.89
CA ILE A 98 -12.09 -3.91 1.91
C ILE A 98 -10.70 -4.34 2.41
N ILE A 99 -9.94 -3.39 2.97
CA ILE A 99 -8.58 -3.60 3.47
C ILE A 99 -8.59 -4.34 4.81
N GLU A 100 -9.52 -3.99 5.71
CA GLU A 100 -9.54 -4.45 7.10
C GLU A 100 -10.16 -5.84 7.30
N MET A 101 -11.09 -6.27 6.45
CA MET A 101 -11.93 -7.44 6.75
C MET A 101 -11.19 -8.80 6.73
N ASP A 102 -10.19 -8.95 5.87
CA ASP A 102 -9.76 -10.29 5.43
C ASP A 102 -8.22 -10.40 5.31
N ASP A 103 -7.47 -9.86 6.26
CA ASP A 103 -5.99 -10.05 6.44
C ASP A 103 -5.22 -10.07 5.11
N GLY A 104 -5.24 -8.94 4.39
CA GLY A 104 -4.48 -8.75 3.15
C GLY A 104 -5.14 -9.27 1.87
N LYS A 105 -6.26 -10.00 1.92
CA LYS A 105 -6.96 -10.50 0.71
C LYS A 105 -7.35 -9.40 -0.29
N ALA A 106 -7.46 -8.13 0.14
CA ALA A 106 -7.64 -6.98 -0.74
C ALA A 106 -6.56 -6.89 -1.83
N PHE A 107 -5.34 -7.32 -1.53
CA PHE A 107 -4.19 -7.29 -2.42
C PHE A 107 -4.13 -8.51 -3.34
N ILE A 108 -5.07 -9.46 -3.25
CA ILE A 108 -5.15 -10.64 -4.11
C ILE A 108 -6.17 -10.37 -5.22
N PRO A 109 -5.76 -10.23 -6.50
CA PRO A 109 -6.66 -9.83 -7.58
C PRO A 109 -7.92 -10.70 -7.72
N SER A 110 -7.78 -12.02 -7.59
CA SER A 110 -8.90 -12.97 -7.71
C SER A 110 -9.90 -12.88 -6.56
N LEU A 111 -9.50 -12.41 -5.38
CA LEU A 111 -10.35 -12.34 -4.19
C LEU A 111 -10.99 -10.96 -4.01
N ARG A 112 -10.32 -9.90 -4.49
CA ARG A 112 -10.75 -8.50 -4.36
C ARG A 112 -12.17 -8.25 -4.86
N GLY A 113 -12.57 -8.85 -5.99
CA GLY A 113 -13.94 -8.68 -6.52
C GLY A 113 -15.04 -9.18 -5.56
N SER A 114 -14.76 -10.24 -4.81
CA SER A 114 -15.69 -10.76 -3.79
C SER A 114 -15.82 -9.82 -2.60
N LEU A 115 -14.71 -9.21 -2.15
CA LEU A 115 -14.68 -8.22 -1.07
C LEU A 115 -15.43 -6.94 -1.45
N ILE A 116 -15.19 -6.43 -2.66
CA ILE A 116 -15.95 -5.28 -3.21
C ILE A 116 -17.45 -5.57 -3.24
N SER A 117 -17.83 -6.80 -3.60
CA SER A 117 -19.25 -7.19 -3.62
C SER A 117 -19.86 -7.19 -2.21
N LYS A 118 -19.14 -7.68 -1.20
CA LYS A 118 -19.58 -7.63 0.21
C LYS A 118 -19.74 -6.18 0.69
N VAL A 119 -18.77 -5.31 0.39
CA VAL A 119 -18.82 -3.90 0.80
C VAL A 119 -19.95 -3.15 0.10
N SER A 120 -20.18 -3.42 -1.19
CA SER A 120 -21.30 -2.87 -1.95
C SER A 120 -22.65 -3.21 -1.31
N GLN A 121 -22.84 -4.46 -0.89
CA GLN A 121 -24.05 -4.91 -0.21
C GLN A 121 -24.23 -4.24 1.16
N ARG A 122 -23.15 -4.06 1.92
CA ARG A 122 -23.20 -3.46 3.27
C ARG A 122 -23.43 -1.95 3.27
N THR A 123 -22.83 -1.24 2.32
CA THR A 123 -22.84 0.24 2.29
C THR A 123 -23.93 0.81 1.39
N GLY A 124 -24.57 -0.01 0.56
CA GLY A 124 -25.48 0.45 -0.51
C GLY A 124 -24.77 1.15 -1.67
N CYS A 125 -23.44 1.31 -1.62
CA CYS A 125 -22.67 1.90 -2.71
C CYS A 125 -22.59 0.95 -3.90
N THR A 126 -22.72 1.46 -5.12
CA THR A 126 -22.55 0.65 -6.33
C THR A 126 -21.09 0.18 -6.47
N LYS A 127 -20.88 -1.01 -7.06
CA LYS A 127 -19.52 -1.50 -7.37
C LYS A 127 -18.72 -0.49 -8.20
N LYS A 128 -19.36 0.19 -9.16
CA LYS A 128 -18.74 1.24 -9.99
C LYS A 128 -18.18 2.38 -9.15
N THR A 129 -18.92 2.82 -8.13
CA THR A 129 -18.44 3.85 -7.19
C THR A 129 -17.25 3.36 -6.39
N ILE A 130 -17.29 2.12 -5.91
CA ILE A 130 -16.19 1.53 -5.13
C ILE A 130 -14.93 1.41 -5.99
N TYR A 131 -15.02 0.90 -7.22
CA TYR A 131 -13.88 0.81 -8.15
C TYR A 131 -13.24 2.16 -8.50
N LYS A 132 -13.93 3.29 -8.28
CA LYS A 132 -13.31 4.62 -8.47
C LYS A 132 -12.29 4.94 -7.37
N TYR A 133 -12.35 4.24 -6.23
CA TYR A 133 -11.54 4.49 -5.05
C TYR A 133 -10.48 3.42 -4.79
N VAL A 134 -10.47 2.30 -5.53
CA VAL A 134 -9.62 1.11 -5.29
C VAL A 134 -8.73 0.82 -6.48
#